data_AF-A0A5P5ZTP2-F1
#
_entry.id   AF-A0A5P5ZTP2-F1
#
_cell.length_a   1.000
_cell.length_b   1.000
_cell.length_c   1.000
_cell.angle_alpha   90.00
_cell.angle_beta   90.00
_cell.angle_gamma   90.00
#
_symmetry.space_group_name_H-M   'P 1'
#
loop_
_entity.id
_entity.type
_entity.pdbx_description
1 polymer ?
#
loop_
_entity_poly.entity_id
_entity_poly.type
_entity_poly.pdbx_seq_one_letter_code
_entity_poly.pdbx_strand_id
1 'polypeptide(L)'
;MENNVLTKEVLDFLPEPFQVAQKAIDLPEVKEMMARLAKYNLGVFMPHQHNAESGAFEVLEDGKMQMENDLQVSFMTKEEAAKINSLPVGWVWKNDGVRGSAECTFGCHWEISPTTGAAVHIKNHK
;
A
#
# COMPACT_ATOMS: atom_id res chain seq x y z
N MET A 1 12.96 -18.88 -5.94
CA MET A 1 11.56 -19.23 -5.66
C MET A 1 10.77 -18.71 -6.83
N GLU A 2 10.24 -19.60 -7.67
CA GLU A 2 9.25 -19.20 -8.67
C GLU A 2 8.04 -18.68 -7.90
N ASN A 3 7.70 -17.41 -8.07
CA ASN A 3 6.48 -16.85 -7.51
C ASN A 3 5.32 -17.66 -8.08
N ASN A 4 4.41 -18.08 -7.19
CA ASN A 4 3.19 -18.79 -7.55
C ASN A 4 2.54 -18.13 -8.77
N VAL A 5 2.32 -18.96 -9.79
CA VAL A 5 2.05 -18.58 -11.16
C VAL A 5 0.83 -17.67 -11.24
N LEU A 6 1.05 -16.42 -11.63
CA LEU A 6 0.01 -15.57 -12.21
C LEU A 6 -0.52 -16.33 -13.43
N THR A 7 -1.66 -17.02 -13.30
CA THR A 7 -2.24 -17.73 -14.44
C THR A 7 -2.82 -16.72 -15.41
N LYS A 8 -2.92 -17.10 -16.69
CA LYS A 8 -3.51 -16.24 -17.71
C LYS A 8 -4.95 -15.85 -17.31
N GLU A 9 -5.68 -16.78 -16.72
CA GLU A 9 -7.05 -16.58 -16.26
C GLU A 9 -7.11 -15.52 -15.15
N VAL A 10 -6.22 -15.57 -14.15
CA VAL A 10 -6.15 -14.54 -13.10
C VAL A 10 -5.82 -13.17 -13.69
N LEU A 11 -4.92 -13.13 -14.66
CA LEU A 11 -4.53 -11.88 -15.33
C LEU A 11 -5.68 -11.26 -16.13
N ASP A 12 -6.48 -12.10 -16.81
CA ASP A 12 -7.61 -11.65 -17.62
C ASP A 12 -8.75 -11.03 -16.77
N PHE A 13 -8.80 -11.32 -15.46
CA PHE A 13 -9.74 -10.67 -14.52
C PHE A 13 -9.30 -9.28 -14.03
N LEU A 14 -8.05 -8.87 -14.30
CA LEU A 14 -7.55 -7.58 -13.90
C LEU A 14 -7.89 -6.50 -14.94
N PRO A 15 -8.21 -5.26 -14.52
CA PRO A 15 -8.18 -4.10 -15.40
C PRO A 15 -6.88 -4.01 -16.21
N GLU A 16 -6.97 -3.52 -17.44
CA GLU A 16 -5.83 -3.43 -18.37
C GLU A 16 -4.57 -2.78 -17.75
N PRO A 17 -4.66 -1.66 -16.98
CA PRO A 17 -3.48 -1.07 -16.34
C PRO A 17 -2.75 -2.02 -15.38
N PHE A 18 -3.47 -2.92 -14.72
CA PHE A 18 -2.91 -3.90 -13.80
C PHE A 18 -2.31 -5.09 -14.55
N GLN A 19 -2.87 -5.47 -15.68
CA GLN A 19 -2.24 -6.46 -16.54
C GLN A 19 -0.89 -5.97 -17.06
N VAL A 20 -0.82 -4.70 -17.47
CA VAL A 20 0.42 -4.04 -17.88
C VAL A 20 1.42 -4.02 -16.73
N ALA A 21 1.00 -3.61 -15.53
CA ALA A 21 1.87 -3.59 -14.35
C ALA A 21 2.45 -4.96 -14.00
N GLN A 22 1.63 -6.02 -14.01
CA GLN A 22 2.07 -7.39 -13.76
C GLN A 22 3.12 -7.86 -14.77
N LYS A 23 2.89 -7.59 -16.07
CA LYS A 23 3.85 -7.94 -17.15
C LYS A 23 5.14 -7.12 -17.05
N ALA A 24 5.05 -5.86 -16.63
CA ALA A 24 6.18 -4.95 -16.58
C ALA A 24 7.25 -5.36 -15.55
N ILE A 25 6.90 -6.11 -14.51
CA ILE A 25 7.86 -6.63 -13.51
C ILE A 25 8.96 -7.47 -14.18
N ASP A 26 8.69 -8.07 -15.33
CA ASP A 26 9.68 -8.87 -16.04
C ASP A 26 10.65 -8.10 -16.92
N LEU A 27 10.36 -6.82 -17.20
CA LEU A 27 11.19 -5.97 -18.04
C LEU A 27 12.56 -5.70 -17.39
N PRO A 28 13.68 -5.75 -18.15
CA PRO A 28 15.01 -5.52 -17.61
C PRO A 28 15.16 -4.19 -16.87
N GLU A 29 14.60 -3.11 -17.43
CA GLU A 29 14.65 -1.77 -16.84
C GLU A 29 13.89 -1.68 -15.51
N VAL A 30 12.77 -2.40 -15.37
CA VAL A 30 12.00 -2.44 -14.12
C VAL A 30 12.76 -3.23 -13.05
N LYS A 31 13.36 -4.36 -13.41
CA LYS A 31 14.23 -5.14 -12.51
C LYS A 31 15.45 -4.33 -12.05
N GLU A 32 16.06 -3.56 -12.94
CA GLU A 32 17.17 -2.66 -12.57
C GLU A 32 16.72 -1.56 -11.60
N MET A 33 15.57 -0.92 -11.87
CA MET A 33 15.00 0.08 -10.95
C MET A 33 14.72 -0.52 -9.57
N MET A 34 14.11 -1.70 -9.51
CA MET A 34 13.88 -2.43 -8.25
C MET A 34 15.19 -2.73 -7.50
N ALA A 35 16.23 -3.18 -8.21
CA ALA A 35 17.54 -3.44 -7.61
C ALA A 35 18.18 -2.16 -7.02
N ARG A 36 17.95 -1.01 -7.65
CA ARG A 36 18.39 0.30 -7.13
C ARG A 36 17.60 0.73 -5.90
N LEU A 37 16.28 0.54 -5.91
CA LEU A 37 15.39 0.84 -4.77
C LEU A 37 15.71 -0.04 -3.56
N ALA A 38 16.02 -1.32 -3.78
CA ALA A 38 16.31 -2.28 -2.71
C ALA A 38 17.48 -1.85 -1.81
N LYS A 39 18.44 -1.07 -2.33
CA LYS A 39 19.55 -0.50 -1.54
C LYS A 39 19.08 0.44 -0.42
N TYR A 40 17.86 0.95 -0.52
CA TYR A 40 17.23 1.86 0.43
C TYR A 40 16.06 1.21 1.17
N ASN A 41 15.94 -0.12 1.14
CA ASN A 41 14.78 -0.86 1.65
C ASN A 41 13.45 -0.41 1.00
N LEU A 42 13.52 0.02 -0.26
CA LEU A 42 12.36 0.38 -1.07
C LEU A 42 12.06 -0.73 -2.09
N GLY A 43 10.79 -0.86 -2.43
CA GLY A 43 10.29 -1.78 -3.45
C GLY A 43 9.28 -1.11 -4.37
N VAL A 44 8.63 -1.92 -5.21
CA VAL A 44 7.49 -1.51 -6.04
C VAL A 44 6.24 -2.23 -5.58
N PHE A 45 5.10 -1.58 -5.74
CA PHE A 45 3.79 -2.15 -5.53
C PHE A 45 2.88 -1.65 -6.65
N MET A 46 1.75 -2.32 -6.86
CA MET A 46 0.72 -1.91 -7.82
C MET A 46 -0.38 -1.19 -7.04
N PRO A 47 -0.49 0.15 -7.07
CA PRO A 47 -1.55 0.87 -6.35
C PRO A 47 -2.92 0.48 -6.91
N HIS A 48 -3.80 0.00 -6.05
CA HIS A 48 -5.13 -0.46 -6.42
C HIS A 48 -6.11 -0.23 -5.26
N GLN A 49 -7.39 -0.28 -5.58
CA GLN A 49 -8.48 -0.42 -4.61
C GLN A 49 -9.36 -1.61 -5.01
N HIS A 50 -10.30 -1.95 -4.14
CA HIS A 50 -11.35 -2.92 -4.46
C HIS A 50 -12.69 -2.19 -4.52
N ASN A 51 -13.48 -2.52 -5.54
CA ASN A 51 -14.85 -2.06 -5.64
C ASN A 51 -15.65 -2.58 -4.43
N ALA A 52 -16.33 -1.68 -3.72
CA ALA A 52 -17.01 -2.05 -2.47
C ALA A 52 -18.21 -3.01 -2.66
N GLU A 53 -18.84 -3.00 -3.84
CA GLU A 53 -20.02 -3.84 -4.12
C GLU A 53 -19.63 -5.22 -4.68
N SER A 54 -18.66 -5.24 -5.60
CA SER A 54 -18.27 -6.46 -6.33
C SER A 54 -16.98 -7.11 -5.84
N GLY A 55 -16.17 -6.40 -5.05
CA GLY A 55 -14.84 -6.83 -4.63
C GLY A 55 -13.80 -6.87 -5.76
N ALA A 56 -14.15 -6.43 -6.98
CA ALA A 56 -13.26 -6.42 -8.12
C ALA A 56 -12.09 -5.45 -7.93
N PHE A 57 -10.94 -5.75 -8.55
CA PHE A 57 -9.81 -4.84 -8.60
C PHE A 57 -10.15 -3.58 -9.40
N GLU A 58 -9.77 -2.42 -8.86
CA GLU A 58 -9.92 -1.12 -9.52
C GLU A 58 -8.65 -0.29 -9.34
N VAL A 59 -8.38 0.58 -10.32
CA VAL A 59 -7.30 1.58 -10.21
C VAL A 59 -7.57 2.46 -9.00
N LEU A 60 -6.55 2.70 -8.18
CA LEU A 60 -6.68 3.64 -7.08
C LEU A 60 -6.98 5.04 -7.64
N GLU A 61 -8.17 5.55 -7.32
CA GLU A 61 -8.65 6.82 -7.84
C GLU A 61 -7.73 8.00 -7.48
N ASP A 62 -7.71 9.00 -8.35
CA ASP A 62 -7.02 10.25 -8.06
C ASP A 62 -7.62 10.94 -6.83
N GLY A 63 -6.74 11.33 -5.89
CA GLY A 63 -7.16 11.93 -4.63
C GLY A 63 -7.48 10.93 -3.52
N LYS A 64 -7.49 9.62 -3.81
CA LYS A 64 -7.52 8.57 -2.78
C LYS A 64 -6.14 8.22 -2.27
N MET A 65 -6.11 7.70 -1.04
CA MET A 65 -4.95 7.22 -0.32
C MET A 65 -5.28 5.84 0.27
N GLN A 66 -4.36 4.89 0.16
CA GLN A 66 -4.45 3.64 0.93
C GLN A 66 -3.99 3.93 2.36
N MET A 67 -4.81 3.59 3.34
CA MET A 67 -4.49 3.79 4.76
C MET A 67 -4.42 2.44 5.45
N GLU A 68 -3.24 2.11 5.96
CA GLU A 68 -3.00 0.95 6.80
C GLU A 68 -3.18 1.31 8.28
N ASN A 69 -4.12 0.64 8.93
CA ASN A 69 -4.45 0.82 10.33
C ASN A 69 -4.90 -0.51 10.95
N ASP A 70 -4.38 -0.88 12.12
CA ASP A 70 -4.80 -2.08 12.86
C ASP A 70 -4.70 -3.36 11.99
N LEU A 71 -3.64 -3.43 11.16
CA LEU A 71 -3.38 -4.51 10.18
C LEU A 71 -4.45 -4.63 9.09
N GLN A 72 -5.25 -3.58 8.88
CA GLN A 72 -6.27 -3.50 7.83
C GLN A 72 -5.96 -2.35 6.89
N VAL A 73 -6.27 -2.54 5.60
CA VAL A 73 -6.17 -1.50 4.59
C VAL A 73 -7.55 -0.92 4.32
N SER A 74 -7.64 0.41 4.37
CA SER A 74 -8.82 1.19 4.00
C SER A 74 -8.46 2.24 2.95
N PHE A 75 -9.47 2.88 2.36
CA PHE A 75 -9.29 3.89 1.34
C PHE A 75 -10.02 5.18 1.74
N MET A 76 -9.31 6.29 1.78
CA MET A 76 -9.84 7.59 2.17
C MET A 76 -9.28 8.69 1.28
N THR A 77 -9.84 9.89 1.35
CA THR A 77 -9.29 11.01 0.57
C THR A 77 -7.98 11.50 1.19
N LYS A 78 -7.16 12.20 0.39
CA LYS A 78 -5.94 12.84 0.88
C LYS A 78 -6.19 13.82 2.02
N GLU A 79 -7.32 14.54 1.98
CA GLU A 79 -7.72 15.48 3.02
C GLU A 79 -8.10 14.78 4.33
N GLU A 80 -8.63 13.57 4.25
CA GLU A 80 -8.93 12.73 5.42
C GLU A 80 -7.63 12.16 6.00
N ALA A 81 -6.76 11.61 5.16
CA ALA A 81 -5.46 11.07 5.56
C ALA A 81 -4.59 12.13 6.26
N ALA A 82 -4.57 13.37 5.75
CA ALA A 82 -3.82 14.48 6.34
C ALA A 82 -4.24 14.85 7.79
N LYS A 83 -5.38 14.36 8.28
CA LYS A 83 -5.86 14.57 9.66
C LYS A 83 -5.45 13.45 10.62
N ILE A 84 -4.77 12.44 10.11
CA ILE A 84 -4.32 11.26 10.84
C ILE A 84 -2.81 11.39 11.08
N ASN A 85 -2.36 10.95 12.25
CA ASN A 85 -0.93 10.85 12.52
C ASN A 85 -0.39 9.56 11.89
N SER A 86 -0.02 9.66 10.62
CA SER A 86 0.48 8.57 9.78
C SER A 86 1.78 8.97 9.09
N LEU A 87 2.49 7.98 8.55
CA LEU A 87 3.65 8.21 7.69
C LEU A 87 3.43 7.54 6.33
N PRO A 88 3.92 8.13 5.24
CA PRO A 88 3.86 7.52 3.93
C PRO A 88 4.74 6.27 3.87
N VAL A 89 4.17 5.18 3.36
CA VAL A 89 4.83 3.88 3.17
C VAL A 89 4.80 3.40 1.73
N GLY A 90 4.05 4.10 0.86
CA GLY A 90 4.03 3.86 -0.58
C GLY A 90 3.99 5.17 -1.35
N TRP A 91 4.71 5.23 -2.45
CA TRP A 91 4.82 6.42 -3.29
C TRP A 91 4.53 6.10 -4.76
N VAL A 92 3.99 7.09 -5.47
CA VAL A 92 3.73 7.05 -6.90
C VAL A 92 4.32 8.28 -7.58
N TRP A 93 4.62 8.15 -8.87
CA TRP A 93 4.97 9.28 -9.71
C TRP A 93 3.69 9.92 -10.27
N LYS A 94 3.42 11.19 -9.94
CA LYS A 94 2.29 11.97 -10.47
C LYS A 94 2.72 13.42 -10.73
N ASN A 95 2.34 13.97 -11.89
CA ASN A 95 2.64 15.35 -12.30
C ASN A 95 4.12 15.71 -12.07
N ASP A 96 5.01 14.88 -12.62
CA ASP A 96 6.47 15.08 -12.60
C ASP A 96 7.14 15.03 -11.21
N GLY A 97 6.52 14.34 -10.24
CA GLY A 97 7.15 14.15 -8.95
C GLY A 97 6.64 12.97 -8.14
N VAL A 98 7.42 12.63 -7.11
CA VAL A 98 7.08 11.62 -6.12
C VAL A 98 6.02 12.16 -5.17
N ARG A 99 4.96 11.37 -4.94
CA ARG A 99 3.83 11.67 -4.05
C ARG A 99 3.49 10.44 -3.22
N GLY A 100 3.07 10.63 -1.98
CA GLY A 100 2.50 9.56 -1.16
C GLY A 100 1.22 9.00 -1.79
N SER A 101 1.07 7.67 -1.75
CA SER A 101 -0.10 6.93 -2.24
C SER A 101 -0.60 5.87 -1.26
N ALA A 102 0.23 5.50 -0.28
CA ALA A 102 -0.16 4.69 0.86
C ALA A 102 0.48 5.27 2.12
N GLU A 103 -0.27 5.27 3.21
CA GLU A 103 0.15 5.73 4.52
C GLU A 103 -0.15 4.66 5.57
N CYS A 104 0.72 4.57 6.58
CA CYS A 104 0.56 3.68 7.72
C CYS A 104 0.41 4.52 8.98
N THR A 105 -0.63 4.23 9.76
CA THR A 105 -0.75 4.77 11.11
C THR A 105 0.40 4.29 11.96
N PHE A 106 1.04 5.22 12.67
CA PHE A 106 2.21 4.92 13.48
C PHE A 106 2.04 5.42 14.90
N GLY A 107 2.65 4.72 15.84
CA GLY A 107 2.69 5.11 17.25
C GLY A 107 2.03 4.13 18.20
N CYS A 108 1.52 2.99 17.73
CA CYS A 108 1.07 1.96 18.64
C CYS A 108 2.24 1.36 19.40
N HIS A 109 2.05 1.26 20.70
CA HIS A 109 3.07 0.78 21.61
C HIS A 109 2.39 0.03 22.76
N TRP A 110 3.17 -0.80 23.41
CA TRP A 110 2.73 -1.49 24.61
C TRP A 110 3.17 -0.67 25.81
N GLU A 111 2.21 -0.29 26.66
CA GLU A 111 2.50 0.28 27.97
C GLU A 111 2.20 -0.75 29.05
N ILE A 112 3.03 -0.79 30.09
CA ILE A 112 2.73 -1.57 31.29
C ILE A 112 1.82 -0.71 32.17
N SER A 113 0.60 -1.18 32.40
CA SER A 113 -0.33 -0.54 33.32
C SER A 113 0.31 -0.39 34.70
N PRO A 114 0.45 0.84 35.24
CA PRO A 114 1.08 1.06 36.54
C PRO A 114 0.23 0.52 37.69
N THR A 115 -1.06 0.28 37.47
CA THR A 115 -2.00 -0.22 38.48
C THR A 115 -2.15 -1.74 38.46
N THR A 116 -2.05 -2.37 37.30
CA THR A 116 -2.31 -3.81 37.15
C THR A 116 -1.09 -4.62 36.74
N GLY A 117 0.00 -3.98 36.30
CA GLY A 117 1.19 -4.65 35.76
C GLY A 117 0.95 -5.36 34.42
N ALA A 118 -0.24 -5.25 33.84
CA ALA A 118 -0.57 -5.85 32.55
C ALA A 118 0.02 -5.03 31.41
N ALA A 119 0.54 -5.70 30.37
CA ALA A 119 0.82 -5.06 29.09
C ALA A 119 -0.51 -4.66 28.42
N VAL A 120 -0.68 -3.36 28.21
CA VAL A 120 -1.83 -2.76 27.52
C VAL A 120 -1.35 -2.28 26.16
N HIS A 121 -2.05 -2.69 25.11
CA HIS A 121 -1.82 -2.16 23.78
C HIS A 121 -2.41 -0.76 23.68
N ILE A 122 -1.57 0.26 23.62
CA ILE A 122 -2.00 1.62 23.37
C ILE A 122 -2.20 1.77 21.88
N LYS A 123 -3.48 1.71 21.50
CA LYS A 123 -3.93 2.01 20.13
C LYS A 123 -3.91 3.51 19.94
N ASN A 124 -2.97 4.00 19.14
CA ASN A 124 -2.93 5.40 18.69
C ASN A 124 -3.69 5.61 17.37
N HIS A 125 -4.37 4.58 16.90
CA HIS A 125 -5.31 4.67 15.81
C HIS A 125 -6.68 5.12 16.31
N LYS A 126 -7.22 6.17 15.68
CA LYS A 126 -8.57 6.69 15.95
C LYS A 126 -9.65 5.69 15.53
#